data_AF-A0A2S2CSP6-F1
#
_entry.id   AF-A0A2S2CSP6-F1
#
_cell.length_a   1.000
_cell.length_b   1.000
_cell.length_c   1.000
_cell.angle_alpha   90.00
_cell.angle_beta   90.00
_cell.angle_gamma   90.00
#
_symmetry.space_group_name_H-M   'P 1'
#
loop_
_entity.id
_entity.type
_entity.pdbx_description
1 polymer ?
#
loop_
_entity_poly.entity_id
_entity_poly.type
_entity_poly.pdbx_seq_one_letter_code
_entity_poly.pdbx_strand_id
1 'polypeptide(L)'
;MTPADIVKNAETLLQVGDRSEAECRMVVHACYYAALHIAAPFVGVDVEKDHDRHARVRENLQNAAYVGTPPGYVTMLAPYIGDLHKLRVHADYKLGTHFPPEKADQAITWMTDVVDAMPK
;
A
#
# COMPACT_ATOMS: atom_id res chain seq x y z
N MET A 1 -4.23 14.93 -5.25
CA MET A 1 -4.09 13.51 -5.64
C MET A 1 -4.44 12.69 -4.42
N THR A 2 -5.37 11.76 -4.54
CA THR A 2 -5.83 10.88 -3.46
C THR A 2 -5.05 9.56 -3.46
N PRO A 3 -5.07 8.78 -2.37
CA PRO A 3 -4.51 7.42 -2.38
C PRO A 3 -5.11 6.53 -3.47
N ALA A 4 -6.39 6.69 -3.79
CA ALA A 4 -7.04 5.97 -4.88
C ALA A 4 -6.47 6.35 -6.26
N ASP A 5 -6.17 7.63 -6.48
CA ASP A 5 -5.51 8.09 -7.72
C ASP A 5 -4.11 7.47 -7.86
N ILE A 6 -3.38 7.30 -6.75
CA ILE A 6 -2.05 6.68 -6.75
C ILE A 6 -2.13 5.22 -7.19
N VAL A 7 -3.10 4.45 -6.66
CA VAL A 7 -3.29 3.03 -7.04
C VAL A 7 -3.68 2.90 -8.52
N LYS A 8 -4.60 3.74 -9.01
CA LYS A 8 -5.01 3.74 -10.42
C LYS A 8 -3.85 4.06 -11.36
N ASN A 9 -3.00 5.03 -11.00
CA ASN A 9 -1.80 5.35 -11.77
C ASN A 9 -0.75 4.21 -11.70
N ALA A 10 -0.66 3.51 -10.59
CA ALA A 10 0.22 2.35 -10.48
C ALA A 10 -0.28 1.18 -11.35
N GLU A 11 -1.60 1.00 -11.45
CA GLU A 11 -2.20 0.00 -12.34
C GLU A 11 -1.87 0.27 -13.81
N THR A 12 -1.94 1.53 -14.26
CA THR A 12 -1.62 1.88 -15.65
C THR A 12 -0.16 1.62 -16.00
N LEU A 13 0.77 1.72 -15.05
CA LEU A 13 2.18 1.36 -15.24
C LEU A 13 2.38 -0.13 -15.56
N LEU A 14 1.48 -1.02 -15.11
CA LEU A 14 1.57 -2.46 -15.41
C LEU A 14 0.88 -2.84 -16.73
N GLN A 15 0.05 -1.97 -17.31
CA GLN A 15 -0.73 -2.29 -18.52
C GLN A 15 0.04 -2.02 -19.83
N VAL A 16 1.23 -1.41 -19.76
CA VAL A 16 1.99 -0.98 -20.93
C VAL A 16 3.21 -1.89 -21.16
N GLY A 17 3.12 -2.80 -22.14
CA GLY A 17 4.27 -3.52 -22.71
C GLY A 17 5.03 -4.45 -21.75
N ASP A 18 6.33 -4.67 -22.06
CA ASP A 18 7.24 -5.41 -21.18
C ASP A 18 7.53 -4.59 -19.93
N ARG A 19 7.09 -5.12 -18.78
CA ARG A 19 7.21 -4.46 -17.49
C ARG A 19 8.65 -4.56 -17.00
N SER A 20 9.33 -3.42 -16.93
CA SER A 20 10.68 -3.36 -16.37
C SER A 20 10.64 -3.63 -14.86
N GLU A 21 11.74 -4.17 -14.34
CA GLU A 21 11.87 -4.38 -12.89
C GLU A 21 11.70 -3.06 -12.10
N ALA A 22 12.13 -1.94 -12.69
CA ALA A 22 11.96 -0.61 -12.11
C ALA A 22 10.48 -0.22 -11.96
N GLU A 23 9.66 -0.44 -12.98
CA GLU A 23 8.22 -0.17 -12.92
C GLU A 23 7.54 -1.06 -11.87
N CYS A 24 7.86 -2.36 -11.82
CA CYS A 24 7.33 -3.26 -10.80
C CYS A 24 7.65 -2.79 -9.37
N ARG A 25 8.88 -2.30 -9.13
CA ARG A 25 9.29 -1.73 -7.85
C ARG A 25 8.52 -0.44 -7.53
N MET A 26 8.36 0.46 -8.50
CA MET A 26 7.60 1.71 -8.34
C MET A 26 6.13 1.46 -8.00
N VAL A 27 5.52 0.46 -8.63
CA VAL A 27 4.12 0.08 -8.36
C VAL A 27 3.95 -0.37 -6.91
N VAL A 28 4.84 -1.24 -6.43
CA VAL A 28 4.80 -1.73 -5.04
C VAL A 28 5.01 -0.61 -4.04
N HIS A 29 5.93 0.32 -4.33
CA HIS A 29 6.13 1.52 -3.54
C HIS A 29 4.83 2.35 -3.46
N ALA A 30 4.21 2.63 -4.60
CA ALA A 30 2.97 3.40 -4.70
C ALA A 30 1.82 2.74 -3.93
N CYS A 31 1.61 1.43 -4.10
CA CYS A 31 0.59 0.67 -3.38
C CYS A 31 0.76 0.75 -1.86
N TYR A 32 1.99 0.59 -1.36
CA TYR A 32 2.25 0.68 0.08
C TYR A 32 1.98 2.09 0.63
N TYR A 33 2.38 3.14 -0.08
CA TYR A 33 2.10 4.51 0.38
C TYR A 33 0.61 4.84 0.33
N ALA A 34 -0.11 4.39 -0.71
CA ALA A 34 -1.56 4.51 -0.75
C ALA A 34 -2.22 3.83 0.46
N ALA A 35 -1.82 2.58 0.77
CA ALA A 35 -2.26 1.85 1.95
C ALA A 35 -1.99 2.61 3.26
N LEU A 36 -0.78 3.15 3.42
CA LEU A 36 -0.39 3.95 4.58
C LEU A 36 -1.32 5.15 4.77
N HIS A 37 -1.57 5.92 3.71
CA HIS A 37 -2.42 7.10 3.75
C HIS A 37 -3.90 6.76 3.92
N ILE A 38 -4.37 5.63 3.41
CA ILE A 38 -5.76 5.15 3.64
C ILE A 38 -5.97 4.80 5.10
N ALA A 39 -5.04 4.06 5.73
CA ALA A 39 -5.21 3.57 7.10
C ALA A 39 -4.95 4.63 8.16
N ALA A 40 -3.97 5.51 7.96
CA ALA A 40 -3.44 6.41 8.99
C ALA A 40 -4.50 7.22 9.76
N PRO A 41 -5.49 7.86 9.12
CA PRO A 41 -6.53 8.61 9.84
C PRO A 41 -7.34 7.77 10.82
N PHE A 42 -7.53 6.48 10.52
CA PHE A 42 -8.36 5.57 11.30
C PHE A 42 -7.61 4.90 12.44
N VAL A 43 -6.29 5.07 12.51
CA VAL A 43 -5.44 4.52 13.58
C VAL A 43 -4.71 5.62 14.35
N GLY A 44 -5.14 6.87 14.18
CA GLY A 44 -4.63 8.03 14.92
C GLY A 44 -3.17 8.35 14.62
N VAL A 45 -2.74 8.15 13.37
CA VAL A 45 -1.39 8.47 12.92
C VAL A 45 -1.44 9.62 11.91
N ASP A 46 -0.57 10.60 12.11
CA ASP A 46 -0.35 11.70 11.17
C ASP A 46 0.90 11.37 10.33
N VAL A 47 0.68 11.01 9.06
CA VAL A 47 1.75 10.57 8.14
C VAL A 47 2.81 11.66 7.92
N GLU A 48 2.47 12.94 8.10
CA GLU A 48 3.40 14.05 7.88
C GLU A 48 4.24 14.37 9.11
N LYS A 49 3.74 14.07 10.31
CA LYS A 49 4.38 14.46 11.58
C LYS A 49 5.00 13.30 12.34
N ASP A 50 4.45 12.10 12.21
CA ASP A 50 4.91 10.93 12.95
C ASP A 50 6.13 10.30 12.27
N HIS A 51 7.28 10.36 12.93
CA HIS A 51 8.53 9.80 12.43
C HIS A 51 8.49 8.27 12.29
N ASP A 52 7.71 7.60 13.13
CA ASP A 52 7.51 6.16 13.19
C ASP A 52 6.18 5.70 12.54
N ARG A 53 5.55 6.57 11.73
CA ARG A 53 4.27 6.33 11.04
C ARG A 53 4.13 4.95 10.40
N HIS A 54 5.19 4.43 9.77
CA HIS A 54 5.17 3.13 9.11
C HIS A 54 5.01 1.98 10.10
N ALA A 55 5.64 2.05 11.28
CA ALA A 55 5.50 1.06 12.32
C ALA A 55 4.13 1.19 12.99
N ARG A 56 3.78 2.41 13.44
CA ARG A 56 2.51 2.70 14.13
C ARG A 56 1.28 2.34 13.32
N VAL A 57 1.22 2.71 12.04
CA VAL A 57 0.06 2.34 11.19
C VAL A 57 -0.06 0.83 11.08
N ARG A 58 1.04 0.10 10.85
CA ARG A 58 0.99 -1.36 10.73
C ARG A 58 0.55 -2.00 12.03
N GLU A 59 1.18 -1.65 13.14
CA GLU A 59 0.88 -2.22 14.45
C GLU A 59 -0.57 -1.95 14.87
N ASN A 60 -1.03 -0.71 14.73
CA ASN A 60 -2.39 -0.36 15.10
C ASN A 60 -3.42 -1.03 14.19
N LEU A 61 -3.18 -1.06 12.88
CA LEU A 61 -4.09 -1.69 11.92
C LEU A 61 -4.17 -3.21 12.13
N GLN A 62 -3.03 -3.87 12.37
CA GLN A 62 -2.98 -5.32 12.63
C GLN A 62 -3.59 -5.71 13.98
N ASN A 63 -3.48 -4.84 14.99
CA ASN A 63 -4.07 -5.05 16.31
C ASN A 63 -5.51 -4.52 16.43
N ALA A 64 -6.12 -4.07 15.32
CA ALA A 64 -7.45 -3.45 15.32
C ALA A 64 -7.60 -2.26 16.30
N ALA A 65 -6.51 -1.53 16.54
CA ALA A 65 -6.46 -0.35 17.41
C ALA A 65 -6.91 0.90 16.64
N TYR A 66 -8.22 1.00 16.42
CA TYR A 66 -8.83 2.08 15.63
C TYR A 66 -9.26 3.28 16.48
N VAL A 67 -9.25 4.46 15.85
CA VAL A 67 -9.94 5.65 16.33
C VAL A 67 -11.39 5.55 15.85
N GLY A 68 -12.26 5.03 16.72
CA GLY A 68 -13.68 4.81 16.42
C GLY A 68 -13.91 3.56 15.55
N THR A 69 -15.03 3.55 14.82
CA THR A 69 -15.38 2.44 13.92
C THR A 69 -14.76 2.65 12.55
N PRO A 70 -13.82 1.79 12.10
CA PRO A 70 -13.23 1.93 10.78
C PRO A 70 -14.22 1.55 9.68
N PRO A 71 -14.15 2.19 8.50
CA PRO A 71 -14.83 1.72 7.30
C PRO A 71 -14.37 0.32 6.87
N GLY A 72 -15.24 -0.40 6.15
CA GLY A 72 -14.95 -1.76 5.66
C GLY A 72 -13.64 -1.85 4.86
N TYR A 73 -13.39 -0.91 3.95
CA TYR A 73 -12.16 -0.87 3.15
C TYR A 73 -10.87 -0.73 3.98
N VAL A 74 -10.94 -0.12 5.18
CA VAL A 74 -9.80 -0.04 6.09
C VAL A 74 -9.55 -1.40 6.73
N THR A 75 -10.61 -2.08 7.16
CA THR A 75 -10.49 -3.43 7.75
C THR A 75 -10.00 -4.46 6.74
N MET A 76 -10.36 -4.30 5.45
CA MET A 76 -9.86 -5.13 4.35
C MET A 76 -8.34 -4.99 4.15
N LEU A 77 -7.76 -3.84 4.50
CA LEU A 77 -6.33 -3.58 4.34
C LEU A 77 -5.47 -4.24 5.42
N ALA A 78 -6.03 -4.50 6.60
CA ALA A 78 -5.33 -5.05 7.75
C ALA A 78 -4.51 -6.33 7.48
N PRO A 79 -5.03 -7.35 6.77
CA PRO A 79 -4.23 -8.55 6.46
C PRO A 79 -3.04 -8.25 5.52
N TYR A 80 -3.12 -7.22 4.68
CA TYR A 80 -2.13 -6.97 3.61
C TYR A 80 -1.05 -5.96 4.00
N ILE A 81 -1.30 -5.06 4.96
CA ILE A 81 -0.37 -3.95 5.26
C ILE A 81 1.04 -4.42 5.65
N GLY A 82 1.13 -5.56 6.35
CA GLY A 82 2.40 -6.15 6.75
C GLY A 82 3.20 -6.66 5.56
N ASP A 83 2.53 -7.28 4.60
CA ASP A 83 3.16 -7.82 3.40
C ASP A 83 3.47 -6.75 2.37
N LEU A 84 2.58 -5.77 2.17
CA LEU A 84 2.86 -4.56 1.39
C LEU A 84 4.12 -3.85 1.90
N HIS A 85 4.30 -3.76 3.22
CA HIS A 85 5.52 -3.21 3.80
C HIS A 85 6.77 -4.03 3.45
N LYS A 86 6.71 -5.36 3.56
CA LYS A 86 7.83 -6.25 3.19
C LYS A 86 8.17 -6.11 1.70
N LEU A 87 7.16 -6.06 0.85
CA LEU A 87 7.32 -5.86 -0.60
C LEU A 87 7.98 -4.50 -0.87
N ARG A 88 7.51 -3.42 -0.24
CA ARG A 88 8.11 -2.08 -0.38
C ARG A 88 9.56 -2.05 0.11
N VAL A 89 9.87 -2.70 1.22
CA VAL A 89 11.27 -2.81 1.70
C VAL A 89 12.17 -3.55 0.69
N HIS A 90 11.67 -4.60 0.06
CA HIS A 90 12.40 -5.28 -1.01
C HIS A 90 12.57 -4.36 -2.22
N ALA A 91 11.48 -3.73 -2.68
CA ALA A 91 11.48 -2.85 -3.84
C ALA A 91 12.46 -1.67 -3.69
N ASP A 92 12.45 -1.00 -2.54
CA ASP A 92 13.20 0.25 -2.33
C ASP A 92 14.65 0.01 -1.89
N TYR A 93 14.92 -1.05 -1.12
CA TYR A 93 16.23 -1.22 -0.44
C TYR A 93 17.01 -2.46 -0.85
N LYS A 94 16.41 -3.40 -1.61
CA LYS A 94 17.09 -4.61 -2.08
C LYS A 94 17.29 -4.54 -3.60
N LEU A 95 18.09 -3.56 -4.02
CA LEU A 95 18.36 -3.29 -5.45
C LEU A 95 19.28 -4.33 -6.10
N GLY A 96 20.12 -5.01 -5.30
CA GLY A 96 21.01 -6.06 -5.79
C GLY A 96 20.35 -7.45 -5.96
N THR A 97 19.05 -7.56 -5.69
CA THR A 97 18.30 -8.82 -5.80
C THR A 97 17.18 -8.66 -6.80
N HIS A 98 16.96 -9.65 -7.66
CA HIS A 98 15.87 -9.63 -8.64
C HIS A 98 14.50 -9.41 -7.96
N PHE A 99 13.69 -8.53 -8.56
CA PHE A 99 12.33 -8.25 -8.12
C PHE A 99 11.31 -8.83 -9.11
N PRO A 100 10.66 -9.96 -8.77
CA PRO A 100 9.74 -10.63 -9.68
C PRO A 100 8.47 -9.80 -9.94
N PRO A 101 7.99 -9.69 -11.21
CA PRO A 101 6.79 -8.93 -11.57
C PRO A 101 5.53 -9.34 -10.80
N GLU A 102 5.41 -10.62 -10.42
CA GLU A 102 4.27 -11.17 -9.70
C GLU A 102 4.05 -10.49 -8.34
N LYS A 103 5.10 -9.91 -7.75
CA LYS A 103 4.98 -9.11 -6.53
C LYS A 103 4.26 -7.78 -6.76
N ALA A 104 4.46 -7.17 -7.91
CA ALA A 104 3.74 -5.95 -8.29
C ALA A 104 2.28 -6.27 -8.60
N ASP A 105 2.02 -7.38 -9.30
CA ASP A 105 0.67 -7.89 -9.55
C ASP A 105 -0.08 -8.12 -8.24
N GLN A 106 0.55 -8.82 -7.28
CA GLN A 106 -0.05 -9.09 -5.98
C GLN A 106 -0.36 -7.81 -5.19
N ALA A 107 0.54 -6.82 -5.20
CA ALA A 107 0.34 -5.55 -4.51
C ALA A 107 -0.79 -4.73 -5.13
N ILE A 108 -0.94 -4.76 -6.45
CA ILE A 108 -2.04 -4.11 -7.15
C ILE A 108 -3.37 -4.81 -6.81
N THR A 109 -3.45 -6.14 -6.90
CA THR A 109 -4.69 -6.87 -6.56
C THR A 109 -5.21 -6.49 -5.18
N TRP A 110 -4.34 -6.49 -4.15
CA TRP A 110 -4.74 -6.11 -2.80
C TRP A 110 -5.25 -4.67 -2.70
N MET A 111 -4.64 -3.74 -3.45
CA MET A 111 -5.00 -2.33 -3.37
C MET A 111 -6.21 -1.98 -4.23
N THR A 112 -6.42 -2.65 -5.36
CA THR A 112 -7.61 -2.47 -6.20
C THR A 112 -8.86 -2.88 -5.43
N ASP A 113 -8.85 -4.04 -4.76
CA ASP A 113 -9.98 -4.49 -3.94
C ASP A 113 -10.34 -3.47 -2.84
N VAL A 114 -9.32 -2.87 -2.20
CA VAL A 114 -9.50 -1.82 -1.18
C VAL A 114 -10.07 -0.55 -1.80
N VAL A 115 -9.53 -0.09 -2.93
CA VAL A 115 -9.95 1.14 -3.61
C VAL A 115 -11.37 1.01 -4.19
N ASP A 116 -11.74 -0.14 -4.74
CA ASP A 116 -13.07 -0.39 -5.28
C ASP A 116 -14.15 -0.42 -4.18
N ALA A 117 -13.77 -0.74 -2.94
CA ALA A 117 -14.64 -0.68 -1.77
C ALA A 117 -14.77 0.74 -1.17
N MET A 118 -14.00 1.72 -1.65
CA MET A 118 -14.10 3.11 -1.19
C MET A 118 -15.33 3.82 -1.78
N PRO A 119 -15.97 4.75 -1.04
CA PRO A 119 -17.01 5.60 -1.61
C PRO A 119 -16.46 6.43 -2.78
N LYS A 120 -17.27 6.58 -3.84
CA LYS A 120 -16.93 7.34 -5.05
C LYS A 120 -17.19 8.82 -4.89
#